data_AF-A0A969B1P1-F1
#
_entry.id   AF-A0A969B1P1-F1
#
_cell.length_a   1.000
_cell.length_b   1.000
_cell.length_c   1.000
_cell.angle_alpha   90.00
_cell.angle_beta   90.00
_cell.angle_gamma   90.00
#
_symmetry.space_group_name_H-M   'P 1'
#
loop_
_entity.id
_entity.type
_entity.pdbx_description
1 polymer ?
#
loop_
_entity_poly.entity_id
_entity_poly.type
_entity_poly.pdbx_seq_one_letter_code
_entity_poly.pdbx_strand_id
1 'polypeptide(L)'
;MASRWAFEAFMVTQFKDNPFEKQFYTLDQKEALAKYKKIYYLPALESELSVVINNRNRWRDKSESNPVKQSLDLLRSELQHELSKVGEDRFPYLDRLQLGKFDSLVYHKTDTFLHVLRKYYDIREQNAIKERDAIIAEMTDTPGKLDLFNLSRMKFQNESVQDMVESRNVQVRIAKWKGELIQKTSTIYFDDHRPAHMLDFRANFYVPVKYFGGKKYDTFYFNIAVIWFFSLTFYIALYFQWLKKLVNGLEAYRKYRSKD
;
A
#
# COMPACT_ATOMS: atom_id res chain seq x y z
N MET A 1 -9.14 19.18 2.09
CA MET A 1 -8.66 20.30 2.93
C MET A 1 -7.14 20.33 2.91
N ALA A 2 -6.52 21.52 2.82
CA ALA A 2 -5.06 21.67 2.81
C ALA A 2 -4.40 21.08 4.07
N SER A 3 -5.09 21.15 5.21
CA SER A 3 -4.66 20.56 6.49
C SER A 3 -4.33 19.06 6.40
N ARG A 4 -5.10 18.27 5.65
CA ARG A 4 -4.81 16.84 5.46
C ARG A 4 -3.46 16.62 4.78
N TRP A 5 -3.17 17.39 3.74
CA TRP A 5 -1.93 17.28 2.97
C TRP A 5 -0.72 17.69 3.81
N ALA A 6 -0.84 18.81 4.53
CA ALA A 6 0.20 19.31 5.41
C ALA A 6 0.48 18.34 6.57
N PHE A 7 -0.58 17.81 7.18
CA PHE A 7 -0.47 16.86 8.28
C PHE A 7 0.21 15.56 7.83
N GLU A 8 -0.18 14.99 6.70
CA GLU A 8 0.46 13.78 6.18
C GLU A 8 1.95 14.01 5.86
N ALA A 9 2.28 15.15 5.24
CA ALA A 9 3.67 15.51 4.94
C ALA A 9 4.51 15.58 6.23
N PHE A 10 3.99 16.28 7.24
CA PHE A 10 4.66 16.42 8.53
C PHE A 10 4.84 15.07 9.23
N MET A 11 3.78 14.26 9.31
CA MET A 11 3.82 12.96 9.99
C MET A 11 4.79 11.98 9.34
N VAL A 12 4.77 11.88 8.00
CA VAL A 12 5.66 10.99 7.25
C VAL A 12 7.11 11.43 7.43
N THR A 13 7.42 12.72 7.25
CA THR A 13 8.78 13.25 7.40
C THR A 13 9.29 13.14 8.83
N GLN A 14 8.46 13.44 9.82
CA GLN A 14 8.82 13.32 11.24
C GLN A 14 9.24 11.89 11.59
N PHE A 15 8.54 10.89 11.04
CA PHE A 15 8.88 9.48 11.25
C PHE A 15 10.07 9.02 10.39
N LYS A 16 9.99 9.18 9.08
CA LYS A 16 10.91 8.55 8.12
C LYS A 16 12.26 9.26 8.05
N ASP A 17 12.27 10.59 8.15
CA ASP A 17 13.44 11.40 7.80
C ASP A 17 14.23 11.88 9.03
N ASN A 18 13.77 11.57 10.25
CA ASN A 18 14.52 11.93 11.45
C ASN A 18 15.85 11.15 11.52
N PRO A 19 16.91 11.74 12.12
CA PRO A 19 18.25 11.13 12.11
C PRO A 19 18.32 9.72 12.70
N PHE A 20 17.45 9.39 13.66
CA PHE A 20 17.45 8.08 14.30
C PHE A 20 16.75 7.02 13.46
N GLU A 21 15.55 7.27 12.96
CA GLU A 21 14.78 6.28 12.18
C GLU A 21 15.34 6.12 10.77
N LYS A 22 15.86 7.19 10.16
CA LYS A 22 16.34 7.18 8.77
C LYS A 22 17.39 6.11 8.50
N GLN A 23 18.24 5.81 9.48
CA GLN A 23 19.29 4.79 9.34
C GLN A 23 18.72 3.36 9.32
N PHE A 24 17.56 3.13 9.94
CA PHE A 24 16.90 1.81 10.03
C PHE A 24 15.74 1.66 9.04
N TYR A 25 15.17 2.77 8.56
CA TYR A 25 13.94 2.80 7.78
C TYR A 25 13.91 1.81 6.61
N THR A 26 15.02 1.69 5.86
CA THR A 26 15.07 0.77 4.72
C THR A 26 15.03 -0.71 5.12
N LEU A 27 15.59 -1.06 6.28
CA LEU A 27 15.55 -2.40 6.85
C LEU A 27 14.18 -2.67 7.48
N ASP A 28 13.69 -1.72 8.28
CA ASP A 28 12.36 -1.81 8.89
C ASP A 28 11.26 -1.91 7.81
N GLN A 29 11.43 -1.22 6.67
CA GLN A 29 10.55 -1.36 5.52
C GLN A 29 10.57 -2.77 4.93
N LYS A 30 11.76 -3.36 4.73
CA LYS A 30 11.89 -4.73 4.22
C LYS A 30 11.25 -5.73 5.18
N GLU A 31 11.49 -5.58 6.48
CA GLU A 31 10.90 -6.40 7.53
C GLU A 31 9.38 -6.27 7.52
N ALA A 32 8.84 -5.05 7.64
CA ALA A 32 7.41 -4.80 7.73
C ALA A 32 6.65 -5.29 6.49
N LEU A 33 7.20 -5.12 5.28
CA LEU A 33 6.59 -5.62 4.05
C LEU A 33 6.60 -7.16 4.00
N ALA A 34 7.71 -7.80 4.35
CA ALA A 34 7.81 -9.26 4.37
C ALA A 34 6.85 -9.86 5.42
N LYS A 35 6.84 -9.28 6.62
CA LYS A 35 5.93 -9.63 7.72
C LYS A 35 4.47 -9.46 7.32
N TYR A 36 4.11 -8.34 6.70
CA TYR A 36 2.76 -8.12 6.16
C TYR A 36 2.37 -9.22 5.17
N LYS A 37 3.28 -9.57 4.24
CA LYS A 37 3.02 -10.62 3.25
C LYS A 37 2.80 -11.98 3.91
N LYS A 38 3.60 -12.32 4.93
CA LYS A 38 3.51 -13.58 5.67
C LYS A 38 2.26 -13.70 6.54
N ILE A 39 1.92 -12.65 7.28
CA ILE A 39 0.89 -12.70 8.33
C ILE A 39 -0.51 -12.41 7.79
N TYR A 40 -0.64 -11.59 6.74
CA TYR A 40 -1.95 -11.15 6.25
C TYR A 40 -2.22 -11.54 4.80
N TYR A 41 -1.26 -11.26 3.92
CA TYR A 41 -1.46 -11.44 2.47
C TYR A 41 -1.58 -12.92 2.07
N LEU A 42 -0.58 -13.74 2.41
CA LEU A 42 -0.60 -15.16 2.05
C LEU A 42 -1.78 -15.91 2.71
N PRO A 43 -2.10 -15.70 4.01
CA PRO A 43 -3.32 -16.27 4.59
C PRO A 43 -4.61 -15.85 3.90
N ALA A 44 -4.70 -14.60 3.40
CA ALA A 44 -5.85 -14.17 2.61
C ALA A 44 -5.95 -14.94 1.28
N LEU A 45 -4.84 -15.18 0.58
CA LEU A 45 -4.82 -16.02 -0.63
C LEU A 45 -5.15 -17.49 -0.32
N GLU A 46 -4.61 -18.05 0.76
CA GLU A 46 -4.93 -19.42 1.21
C GLU A 46 -6.42 -19.57 1.57
N SER A 47 -7.03 -18.53 2.15
CA SER A 47 -8.46 -18.48 2.41
C SER A 47 -9.28 -18.51 1.13
N GLU A 48 -8.90 -17.75 0.11
CA GLU A 48 -9.56 -17.75 -1.19
C GLU A 48 -9.37 -19.08 -1.92
N LEU A 49 -8.19 -19.69 -1.83
CA LEU A 49 -7.94 -21.04 -2.35
C LEU A 49 -8.79 -22.09 -1.62
N SER A 50 -9.03 -21.90 -0.32
CA SER A 50 -9.93 -22.74 0.48
C SER A 50 -11.40 -22.57 0.05
N VAL A 51 -11.84 -21.36 -0.28
CA VAL A 51 -13.18 -21.14 -0.87
C VAL A 51 -13.32 -21.91 -2.19
N VAL A 52 -12.28 -21.88 -3.04
CA VAL A 52 -12.28 -22.61 -4.32
C VAL A 52 -12.37 -24.12 -4.08
N ILE A 53 -11.56 -24.70 -3.18
CA ILE A 53 -11.54 -26.15 -2.94
C ILE A 53 -12.79 -26.69 -2.27
N ASN A 54 -13.49 -25.88 -1.48
CA ASN A 54 -14.76 -26.25 -0.84
C ASN A 54 -15.95 -26.24 -1.81
N ASN A 55 -15.79 -25.66 -3.00
CA ASN A 55 -16.83 -25.54 -4.02
C ASN A 55 -16.46 -26.30 -5.32
N ARG A 56 -15.90 -27.51 -5.20
CA ARG A 56 -15.39 -28.30 -6.35
C ARG A 56 -16.40 -28.54 -7.46
N ASN A 57 -17.66 -28.76 -7.08
CA ASN A 57 -18.77 -28.96 -8.01
C ASN A 57 -19.00 -27.78 -8.96
N ARG A 58 -18.51 -26.57 -8.61
CA ARG A 58 -18.67 -25.35 -9.40
C ARG A 58 -17.47 -25.02 -10.29
N TRP A 59 -16.41 -25.82 -10.30
CA TRP A 59 -15.20 -25.51 -11.07
C TRP A 59 -15.41 -25.49 -12.58
N ARG A 60 -16.39 -26.25 -13.07
CA ARG A 60 -16.74 -26.33 -14.50
C ARG A 60 -17.91 -25.42 -14.88
N ASP A 61 -18.60 -24.85 -13.90
CA ASP A 61 -19.67 -23.89 -14.11
C ASP A 61 -19.07 -22.54 -14.52
N LYS A 62 -19.27 -22.17 -15.78
CA LYS A 62 -18.78 -20.91 -16.38
C LYS A 62 -19.73 -19.73 -16.19
N SER A 63 -20.80 -19.89 -15.39
CA SER A 63 -21.73 -18.80 -15.10
C SER A 63 -21.02 -17.62 -14.45
N GLU A 64 -21.39 -16.41 -14.86
CA GLU A 64 -20.93 -15.16 -14.24
C GLU A 64 -21.34 -15.04 -12.76
N SER A 65 -22.44 -15.71 -12.37
CA SER A 65 -22.91 -15.75 -10.98
C SER A 65 -22.14 -16.73 -10.09
N ASN A 66 -21.13 -17.42 -10.62
CA ASN A 66 -20.38 -18.41 -9.85
C ASN A 66 -19.50 -17.71 -8.78
N PRO A 67 -19.72 -17.97 -7.48
CA PRO A 67 -18.97 -17.31 -6.42
C PRO A 67 -17.48 -17.69 -6.41
N VAL A 68 -17.11 -18.83 -7.00
CA VAL A 68 -15.71 -19.26 -7.14
C VAL A 68 -14.94 -18.37 -8.11
N LYS A 69 -15.64 -17.72 -9.06
CA LYS A 69 -15.02 -16.82 -10.05
C LYS A 69 -14.24 -15.71 -9.37
N GLN A 70 -14.84 -15.04 -8.39
CA GLN A 70 -14.21 -13.92 -7.69
C GLN A 70 -12.96 -14.33 -6.90
N SER A 71 -12.95 -15.54 -6.34
CA SER A 71 -11.76 -16.08 -5.64
C SER A 71 -10.65 -16.43 -6.62
N LEU A 72 -10.98 -17.06 -7.75
CA LEU A 72 -10.00 -17.37 -8.81
C LEU A 72 -9.42 -16.10 -9.45
N ASP A 73 -10.27 -15.11 -9.73
CA ASP A 73 -9.85 -13.83 -10.32
C ASP A 73 -8.91 -13.08 -9.36
N LEU A 74 -9.21 -13.05 -8.06
CA LEU A 74 -8.33 -12.45 -7.05
C LEU A 74 -7.02 -13.23 -6.91
N LEU A 75 -7.06 -14.57 -6.84
CA LEU A 75 -5.84 -15.38 -6.80
C LEU A 75 -4.97 -15.13 -8.02
N ARG A 76 -5.58 -15.04 -9.21
CA ARG A 76 -4.85 -14.79 -10.46
C ARG A 76 -4.23 -13.40 -10.48
N SER A 77 -4.99 -12.34 -10.16
CA SER A 77 -4.47 -10.97 -10.16
C SER A 77 -3.32 -10.79 -9.17
N GLU A 78 -3.48 -11.32 -7.96
CA GLU A 78 -2.51 -11.21 -6.88
C GLU A 78 -1.25 -12.02 -7.15
N LEU A 79 -1.38 -13.26 -7.61
CA LEU A 79 -0.21 -14.08 -7.95
C LEU A 79 0.50 -13.56 -9.20
N GLN A 80 -0.23 -13.07 -10.21
CA GLN A 80 0.39 -12.40 -11.37
C GLN A 80 1.24 -11.22 -10.91
N HIS A 81 0.71 -10.42 -10.00
CA HIS A 81 1.41 -9.29 -9.46
C HIS A 81 2.65 -9.70 -8.65
N GLU A 82 2.58 -10.70 -7.78
CA GLU A 82 3.78 -11.17 -7.06
C GLU A 82 4.82 -11.81 -8.00
N LEU A 83 4.38 -12.53 -9.03
CA LEU A 83 5.26 -13.09 -10.05
C LEU A 83 6.06 -12.03 -10.81
N SER A 84 5.51 -10.83 -11.02
CA SER A 84 6.26 -9.71 -11.61
C SER A 84 7.49 -9.29 -10.78
N LYS A 85 7.53 -9.65 -9.48
CA LYS A 85 8.64 -9.35 -8.56
C LYS A 85 9.58 -10.53 -8.36
N VAL A 86 9.06 -11.75 -8.32
CA VAL A 86 9.85 -12.97 -8.02
C VAL A 86 10.27 -13.77 -9.26
N GLY A 87 9.71 -13.45 -10.43
CA GLY A 87 9.93 -14.12 -11.71
C GLY A 87 8.65 -14.78 -12.23
N GLU A 88 8.27 -14.49 -13.48
CA GLU A 88 7.04 -15.00 -14.12
C GLU A 88 7.06 -16.53 -14.31
N ASP A 89 8.25 -17.11 -14.46
CA ASP A 89 8.49 -18.54 -14.66
C ASP A 89 8.27 -19.39 -13.39
N ARG A 90 8.18 -18.74 -12.22
CA ARG A 90 8.10 -19.43 -10.92
C ARG A 90 6.76 -20.14 -10.68
N PHE A 91 5.71 -19.78 -11.42
CA PHE A 91 4.41 -20.43 -11.31
C PHE A 91 3.70 -20.56 -12.68
N PRO A 92 3.97 -21.63 -13.45
CA PRO A 92 3.47 -21.80 -14.82
C PRO A 92 1.96 -22.15 -14.90
N TYR A 93 1.27 -22.24 -13.76
CA TYR A 93 -0.15 -22.58 -13.69
C TYR A 93 -1.05 -21.34 -13.54
N LEU A 94 -0.50 -20.13 -13.61
CA LEU A 94 -1.24 -18.86 -13.45
C LEU A 94 -2.46 -18.78 -14.37
N ASP A 95 -2.30 -19.10 -15.66
CA ASP A 95 -3.40 -19.06 -16.64
C ASP A 95 -4.47 -20.14 -16.42
N ARG A 96 -4.22 -21.09 -15.52
CA ARG A 96 -5.18 -22.13 -15.14
C ARG A 96 -6.01 -21.75 -13.91
N LEU A 97 -5.69 -20.63 -13.25
CA LEU A 97 -6.51 -20.02 -12.19
C LEU A 97 -7.73 -19.30 -12.77
N GLN A 98 -8.59 -20.06 -13.44
CA GLN A 98 -9.84 -19.58 -14.01
C GLN A 98 -10.83 -20.74 -14.18
N LEU A 99 -12.13 -20.39 -14.22
CA LEU A 99 -13.20 -21.37 -14.38
C LEU A 99 -13.00 -22.23 -15.63
N GLY A 100 -13.33 -23.51 -15.50
CA GLY A 100 -13.17 -24.49 -16.57
C GLY A 100 -11.74 -24.99 -16.82
N LYS A 101 -10.68 -24.29 -16.37
CA LYS A 101 -9.27 -24.73 -16.48
C LYS A 101 -8.66 -25.18 -15.15
N PHE A 102 -9.21 -24.70 -14.04
CA PHE A 102 -8.82 -25.08 -12.70
C PHE A 102 -9.19 -26.55 -12.39
N ASP A 103 -8.28 -27.26 -11.74
CA ASP A 103 -8.45 -28.66 -11.31
C ASP A 103 -7.63 -28.96 -10.04
N SER A 104 -7.69 -30.20 -9.56
CA SER A 104 -6.96 -30.63 -8.34
C SER A 104 -5.45 -30.48 -8.45
N LEU A 105 -4.89 -30.65 -9.66
CA LEU A 105 -3.46 -30.44 -9.88
C LEU A 105 -3.11 -28.96 -9.71
N VAL A 106 -3.88 -28.07 -10.34
CA VAL A 106 -3.70 -26.61 -10.21
C VAL A 106 -3.83 -26.18 -8.75
N TYR A 107 -4.80 -26.72 -8.01
CA TYR A 107 -4.94 -26.48 -6.57
C TYR A 107 -3.65 -26.83 -5.82
N HIS A 108 -3.15 -28.07 -5.93
CA HIS A 108 -1.94 -28.49 -5.21
C HIS A 108 -0.70 -27.69 -5.62
N LYS A 109 -0.58 -27.33 -6.90
CA LYS A 109 0.52 -26.48 -7.37
C LYS A 109 0.42 -25.06 -6.82
N THR A 110 -0.78 -24.50 -6.73
CA THR A 110 -1.02 -23.16 -6.15
C THR A 110 -0.69 -23.16 -4.66
N ASP A 111 -1.20 -24.15 -3.92
CA ASP A 111 -0.94 -24.33 -2.49
C ASP A 111 0.56 -24.47 -2.19
N THR A 112 1.25 -25.34 -2.94
CA THR A 112 2.71 -25.48 -2.85
C THR A 112 3.43 -24.16 -3.13
N PHE A 113 2.98 -23.39 -4.12
CA PHE A 113 3.56 -22.09 -4.46
C PHE A 113 3.37 -21.06 -3.33
N LEU A 114 2.18 -21.01 -2.70
CA LEU A 114 1.93 -20.15 -1.54
C LEU A 114 2.87 -20.50 -0.37
N HIS A 115 3.13 -21.79 -0.14
CA HIS A 115 4.12 -22.23 0.86
C HIS A 115 5.56 -21.83 0.51
N VAL A 116 5.94 -21.87 -0.77
CA VAL A 116 7.24 -21.37 -1.24
C VAL A 116 7.36 -19.86 -1.03
N LEU A 117 6.33 -19.09 -1.39
CA LEU A 117 6.28 -17.65 -1.13
C LEU A 117 6.39 -17.34 0.36
N ARG A 118 5.74 -18.13 1.22
CA ARG A 118 5.85 -17.97 2.68
C ARG A 118 7.30 -18.08 3.15
N LYS A 119 8.03 -19.11 2.69
CA LYS A 119 9.46 -19.27 2.99
C LYS A 119 10.31 -18.13 2.43
N TYR A 120 9.99 -17.66 1.22
CA TYR A 120 10.69 -16.52 0.60
C TYR A 120 10.57 -15.25 1.45
N TYR A 121 9.37 -14.89 1.91
CA TYR A 121 9.21 -13.71 2.77
C TYR A 121 9.78 -13.93 4.17
N ASP A 122 9.74 -15.15 4.71
CA ASP A 122 10.36 -15.46 6.00
C ASP A 122 11.87 -15.19 5.97
N ILE A 123 12.57 -15.68 4.93
CA ILE A 123 14.00 -15.41 4.72
C ILE A 123 14.25 -13.90 4.59
N ARG A 124 13.40 -13.18 3.83
CA ARG A 124 13.54 -11.74 3.64
C ARG A 124 13.36 -10.94 4.93
N GLU A 125 12.42 -11.34 5.77
CA GLU A 125 12.20 -10.76 7.11
C GLU A 125 13.41 -11.02 8.02
N GLN A 126 13.86 -12.27 8.12
CA GLN A 126 14.99 -12.64 8.98
C GLN A 126 16.30 -11.95 8.54
N ASN A 127 16.54 -11.81 7.24
CA ASN A 127 17.70 -11.08 6.74
C ASN A 127 17.66 -9.59 7.15
N ALA A 128 16.50 -8.94 7.02
CA ALA A 128 16.33 -7.55 7.42
C ALA A 128 16.55 -7.35 8.93
N ILE A 129 16.00 -8.24 9.76
CA ILE A 129 16.20 -8.24 11.22
C ILE A 129 17.68 -8.41 11.55
N LYS A 130 18.35 -9.41 10.94
CA LYS A 130 19.76 -9.68 11.19
C LYS A 130 20.66 -8.50 10.81
N GLU A 131 20.42 -7.88 9.66
CA GLU A 131 21.14 -6.68 9.23
C GLU A 131 20.93 -5.52 10.22
N ARG A 132 19.69 -5.32 10.68
CA ARG A 132 19.33 -4.27 11.64
C ARG A 132 20.01 -4.49 13.00
N ASP A 133 19.94 -5.71 13.52
CA ASP A 133 20.53 -6.07 14.81
C ASP A 133 22.06 -5.96 14.78
N ALA A 134 22.70 -6.24 13.65
CA ALA A 134 24.14 -6.03 13.48
C ALA A 134 24.52 -4.54 13.59
N ILE A 135 23.74 -3.64 12.98
CA ILE A 135 23.95 -2.18 13.10
C ILE A 135 23.77 -1.74 14.55
N ILE A 136 22.72 -2.22 15.22
CA ILE A 136 22.48 -1.89 16.64
C ILE A 136 23.64 -2.38 17.50
N ALA A 137 24.10 -3.62 17.31
CA ALA A 137 25.22 -4.18 18.05
C ALA A 137 26.50 -3.33 17.92
N GLU A 138 26.80 -2.85 16.71
CA GLU A 138 27.94 -1.94 16.46
C GLU A 138 27.77 -0.58 17.16
N MET A 139 26.53 -0.07 17.22
CA MET A 139 26.18 1.18 17.88
C MET A 139 26.04 1.05 19.41
N THR A 140 26.10 -0.16 19.97
CA THR A 140 25.92 -0.39 21.42
C THR A 140 27.00 -1.28 22.03
N ASP A 141 28.12 -1.51 21.32
CA ASP A 141 29.21 -2.40 21.76
C ASP A 141 29.97 -1.92 23.01
N THR A 142 29.82 -0.64 23.37
CA THR A 142 30.45 0.00 24.53
C THR A 142 29.43 0.83 25.32
N PRO A 143 29.62 1.03 26.63
CA PRO A 143 28.71 1.83 27.44
C PRO A 143 28.49 3.25 26.90
N GLY A 144 29.55 3.91 26.45
CA GLY A 144 29.46 5.27 25.90
C GLY A 144 28.65 5.35 24.60
N LYS A 145 28.78 4.38 23.69
CA LYS A 145 27.96 4.34 22.48
C LYS A 145 26.51 3.97 22.78
N LEU A 146 26.28 3.05 23.73
CA LEU A 146 24.94 2.72 24.20
C LEU A 146 24.21 3.96 24.75
N ASP A 147 24.90 4.78 25.54
CA ASP A 147 24.34 6.04 26.05
C ASP A 147 24.00 7.01 24.91
N LEU A 148 24.89 7.17 23.92
CA LEU A 148 24.63 8.00 22.74
C LEU A 148 23.45 7.49 21.90
N PHE A 149 23.35 6.17 21.72
CA PHE A 149 22.23 5.53 21.03
C PHE A 149 20.90 5.83 21.73
N ASN A 150 20.87 5.64 23.06
CA ASN A 150 19.68 5.91 23.87
C ASN A 150 19.28 7.40 23.85
N LEU A 151 20.25 8.32 23.95
CA LEU A 151 19.99 9.76 23.84
C LEU A 151 19.43 10.14 22.47
N SER A 152 19.97 9.59 21.39
CA SER A 152 19.45 9.79 20.04
C SER A 152 18.02 9.26 19.91
N ARG A 153 17.77 8.06 20.42
CA ARG A 153 16.44 7.43 20.44
C ARG A 153 15.42 8.30 21.18
N MET A 154 15.75 8.74 22.39
CA MET A 154 14.87 9.59 23.21
C MET A 154 14.58 10.94 22.55
N LYS A 155 15.53 11.48 21.78
CA LYS A 155 15.39 12.78 21.12
C LYS A 155 14.51 12.73 19.86
N PHE A 156 14.57 11.63 19.10
CA PHE A 156 14.01 11.58 17.75
C PHE A 156 12.83 10.62 17.60
N GLN A 157 12.69 9.60 18.45
CA GLN A 157 11.52 8.72 18.39
C GLN A 157 10.30 9.35 19.08
N ASN A 158 9.15 9.16 18.46
CA ASN A 158 7.86 9.51 19.03
C ASN A 158 6.89 8.35 18.82
N GLU A 159 6.53 7.67 19.91
CA GLU A 159 5.69 6.47 19.89
C GLU A 159 4.29 6.77 19.32
N SER A 160 3.69 7.91 19.66
CA SER A 160 2.37 8.28 19.12
C SER A 160 2.42 8.54 17.61
N VAL A 161 3.50 9.14 17.11
CA VAL A 161 3.74 9.33 15.67
C VAL A 161 3.86 7.96 15.02
N GLN A 162 4.71 7.08 15.57
CA GLN A 162 4.96 5.75 15.07
C GLN A 162 3.67 4.92 14.98
N ASP A 163 2.90 4.86 16.06
CA ASP A 163 1.64 4.10 16.10
C ASP A 163 0.64 4.56 15.04
N MET A 164 0.60 5.87 14.79
CA MET A 164 -0.31 6.46 13.82
C MET A 164 0.12 6.20 12.39
N VAL A 165 1.40 6.40 12.05
CA VAL A 165 1.91 6.19 10.68
C VAL A 165 2.06 4.72 10.33
N GLU A 166 2.34 3.86 11.30
CA GLU A 166 2.30 2.41 11.12
C GLU A 166 0.86 1.85 11.14
N SER A 167 -0.14 2.68 11.44
CA SER A 167 -1.54 2.25 11.54
C SER A 167 -1.72 1.04 12.47
N ARG A 168 -1.03 1.04 13.62
CA ARG A 168 -0.97 -0.12 14.53
C ARG A 168 -2.31 -0.51 15.14
N ASN A 169 -3.27 0.40 15.21
CA ASN A 169 -4.58 0.14 15.83
C ASN A 169 -5.72 -0.05 14.81
N VAL A 170 -5.39 -0.29 13.53
CA VAL A 170 -6.42 -0.55 12.52
C VAL A 170 -7.07 -1.92 12.75
N GLN A 171 -8.40 -1.95 12.79
CA GLN A 171 -9.16 -3.20 12.95
C GLN A 171 -8.99 -4.13 11.74
N VAL A 172 -9.08 -3.56 10.53
CA VAL A 172 -8.93 -4.28 9.27
C VAL A 172 -7.51 -4.07 8.75
N ARG A 173 -6.66 -5.11 8.81
CA ARG A 173 -5.24 -5.05 8.39
C ARG A 173 -5.03 -5.21 6.88
N ILE A 174 -5.96 -5.90 6.23
CA ILE A 174 -6.00 -6.17 4.81
C ILE A 174 -7.45 -6.13 4.33
N ALA A 175 -7.71 -5.48 3.21
CA ALA A 175 -9.05 -5.32 2.66
C ALA A 175 -9.11 -5.81 1.21
N LYS A 176 -10.12 -6.61 0.86
CA LYS A 176 -10.41 -6.99 -0.52
C LYS A 176 -11.21 -5.87 -1.20
N TRP A 177 -10.70 -5.35 -2.31
CA TRP A 177 -11.35 -4.30 -3.07
C TRP A 177 -11.09 -4.47 -4.57
N LYS A 178 -12.15 -4.52 -5.38
CA LYS A 178 -12.06 -4.62 -6.85
C LYS A 178 -11.11 -5.72 -7.38
N GLY A 179 -11.07 -6.87 -6.71
CA GLY A 179 -10.21 -7.98 -7.12
C GLY A 179 -8.75 -7.84 -6.68
N GLU A 180 -8.46 -6.93 -5.76
CA GLU A 180 -7.13 -6.73 -5.18
C GLU A 180 -7.15 -6.77 -3.65
N LEU A 181 -6.00 -7.10 -3.07
CA LEU A 181 -5.73 -7.01 -1.64
C LEU A 181 -5.02 -5.70 -1.30
N ILE A 182 -5.70 -4.84 -0.53
CA ILE A 182 -5.17 -3.56 -0.08
C ILE A 182 -4.63 -3.69 1.35
N GLN A 183 -3.32 -3.43 1.49
CA GLN A 183 -2.67 -3.28 2.80
C GLN A 183 -3.24 -2.09 3.57
N LYS A 184 -3.62 -2.27 4.84
CA LYS A 184 -4.12 -1.19 5.71
C LYS A 184 -3.27 -0.98 6.97
N THR A 185 -2.38 -1.91 7.27
CA THR A 185 -1.39 -1.82 8.35
C THR A 185 -0.02 -1.42 7.81
N SER A 186 0.86 -0.92 8.67
CA SER A 186 2.24 -0.59 8.33
C SER A 186 2.35 0.33 7.11
N THR A 187 1.44 1.32 7.01
CA THR A 187 1.29 2.13 5.79
C THR A 187 2.51 2.98 5.49
N ILE A 188 3.25 3.41 6.52
CA ILE A 188 4.53 4.12 6.38
C ILE A 188 5.63 3.33 5.67
N TYR A 189 5.48 2.02 5.55
CA TYR A 189 6.42 1.13 4.85
C TYR A 189 5.91 0.69 3.48
N PHE A 190 4.71 1.12 3.07
CA PHE A 190 4.11 0.71 1.82
C PHE A 190 4.91 1.18 0.59
N ASP A 191 5.16 0.26 -0.34
CA ASP A 191 5.88 0.57 -1.60
C ASP A 191 5.27 -0.12 -2.84
N ASP A 192 4.05 -0.64 -2.70
CA ASP A 192 3.41 -1.53 -3.67
C ASP A 192 2.27 -0.86 -4.46
N HIS A 193 2.59 0.22 -5.18
CA HIS A 193 1.59 1.05 -5.86
C HIS A 193 1.06 0.38 -7.14
N ARG A 194 -0.28 0.29 -7.24
CA ARG A 194 -1.01 -0.22 -8.41
C ARG A 194 -1.94 0.87 -8.99
N PRO A 195 -1.38 1.85 -9.72
CA PRO A 195 -2.16 2.97 -10.28
C PRO A 195 -3.07 2.50 -11.42
N ALA A 196 -4.34 2.90 -11.42
CA ALA A 196 -5.27 2.53 -12.50
C ALA A 196 -4.97 3.27 -13.82
N HIS A 197 -4.37 4.45 -13.75
CA HIS A 197 -3.99 5.28 -14.89
C HIS A 197 -2.87 6.27 -14.50
N MET A 198 -2.28 6.97 -15.46
CA MET A 198 -1.15 7.89 -15.21
C MET A 198 -1.41 8.97 -14.16
N LEU A 199 -2.64 9.46 -14.04
CA LEU A 199 -3.02 10.49 -13.07
C LEU A 199 -3.50 9.93 -11.73
N ASP A 200 -3.33 8.63 -11.48
CA ASP A 200 -3.80 7.99 -10.25
C ASP A 200 -2.75 8.14 -9.15
N PHE A 201 -3.01 9.06 -8.23
CA PHE A 201 -2.21 9.30 -7.03
C PHE A 201 -2.89 8.80 -5.75
N ARG A 202 -3.95 7.98 -5.87
CA ARG A 202 -4.65 7.44 -4.70
C ARG A 202 -3.72 6.49 -3.95
N ALA A 203 -3.56 6.75 -2.66
CA ALA A 203 -2.80 5.91 -1.74
C ALA A 203 -3.47 5.95 -0.36
N ASN A 204 -3.14 4.98 0.48
CA ASN A 204 -3.49 5.07 1.89
C ASN A 204 -2.81 6.28 2.54
N PHE A 205 -3.32 6.66 3.70
CA PHE A 205 -2.72 7.73 4.48
C PHE A 205 -1.38 7.28 5.08
N TYR A 206 -0.43 8.21 5.15
CA TYR A 206 0.94 8.02 5.64
C TYR A 206 1.85 7.13 4.77
N VAL A 207 1.45 6.82 3.55
CA VAL A 207 2.35 6.16 2.60
C VAL A 207 3.57 7.06 2.35
N PRO A 208 4.80 6.52 2.34
CA PRO A 208 6.03 7.32 2.27
C PRO A 208 6.28 7.95 0.90
N VAL A 209 5.70 7.36 -0.16
CA VAL A 209 5.83 7.84 -1.53
C VAL A 209 4.48 7.85 -2.25
N LYS A 210 4.24 8.85 -3.09
CA LYS A 210 3.07 8.98 -3.96
C LYS A 210 3.44 8.60 -5.38
N TYR A 211 2.62 7.79 -6.03
CA TYR A 211 2.79 7.48 -7.44
C TYR A 211 2.01 8.50 -8.27
N PHE A 212 2.66 9.12 -9.26
CA PHE A 212 2.00 10.05 -10.18
C PHE A 212 2.77 10.13 -11.49
N GLY A 213 2.09 10.13 -12.63
CA GLY A 213 2.73 10.30 -13.95
C GLY A 213 3.81 9.25 -14.27
N GLY A 214 3.67 8.01 -13.78
CA GLY A 214 4.65 6.95 -14.02
C GLY A 214 5.86 6.94 -13.08
N LYS A 215 5.91 7.85 -12.09
CA LYS A 215 7.05 8.01 -11.17
C LYS A 215 6.59 8.04 -9.71
N LYS A 216 7.51 7.67 -8.82
CA LYS A 216 7.35 7.79 -7.35
C LYS A 216 7.91 9.13 -6.88
N TYR A 217 7.15 9.85 -6.08
CA TYR A 217 7.54 11.10 -5.43
C TYR A 217 7.48 10.92 -3.93
N ASP A 218 8.43 11.49 -3.19
CA ASP A 218 8.33 11.52 -1.73
C ASP A 218 7.08 12.28 -1.30
N THR A 219 6.36 11.73 -0.31
CA THR A 219 5.09 12.29 0.16
C THR A 219 5.23 13.72 0.66
N PHE A 220 6.38 14.10 1.23
CA PHE A 220 6.63 15.48 1.64
C PHE A 220 6.54 16.43 0.45
N TYR A 221 7.37 16.22 -0.57
CA TYR A 221 7.43 17.13 -1.72
C TYR A 221 6.14 17.12 -2.52
N PHE A 222 5.52 15.95 -2.70
CA PHE A 222 4.25 15.83 -3.41
C PHE A 222 3.15 16.64 -2.70
N ASN A 223 3.00 16.46 -1.39
CA ASN A 223 1.94 17.12 -0.63
C ASN A 223 2.16 18.64 -0.54
N ILE A 224 3.40 19.09 -0.39
CA ILE A 224 3.74 20.52 -0.42
C ILE A 224 3.43 21.12 -1.80
N ALA A 225 3.79 20.43 -2.89
CA ALA A 225 3.45 20.88 -4.25
C ALA A 225 1.94 20.99 -4.48
N VAL A 226 1.15 20.04 -3.96
CA VAL A 226 -0.32 20.08 -4.03
C VAL A 226 -0.89 21.28 -3.28
N ILE A 227 -0.36 21.60 -2.09
CA ILE A 227 -0.79 22.79 -1.33
C ILE A 227 -0.48 24.07 -2.12
N TRP A 228 0.72 24.20 -2.66
CA TRP A 228 1.10 25.35 -3.50
C TRP A 228 0.24 25.46 -4.76
N PHE A 229 -0.06 24.33 -5.41
CA PHE A 229 -0.93 24.28 -6.56
C PHE A 229 -2.33 24.83 -6.24
N PHE A 230 -2.94 24.39 -5.13
CA PHE A 230 -4.25 24.91 -4.72
C PHE A 230 -4.19 26.39 -4.35
N SER A 231 -3.18 26.82 -3.59
CA SER A 231 -2.99 28.23 -3.21
C SER A 231 -2.88 29.14 -4.43
N LEU A 232 -2.05 28.75 -5.41
CA LEU A 232 -1.87 29.51 -6.66
C LEU A 232 -3.16 29.51 -7.50
N THR A 233 -3.82 28.35 -7.62
CA THR A 233 -5.07 28.23 -8.37
C THR A 233 -6.16 29.13 -7.77
N PHE A 234 -6.29 29.16 -6.45
CA PHE A 234 -7.27 30.03 -5.78
C PHE A 234 -6.91 31.50 -5.86
N TYR A 235 -5.62 31.85 -5.79
CA TYR A 235 -5.17 33.21 -6.04
C TYR A 235 -5.57 33.69 -7.44
N ILE A 236 -5.31 32.89 -8.48
CA ILE A 236 -5.71 33.16 -9.86
C ILE A 236 -7.24 33.27 -9.99
N ALA A 237 -7.97 32.33 -9.39
CA ALA A 237 -9.44 32.33 -9.43
C ALA A 237 -10.04 33.59 -8.80
N LEU A 238 -9.44 34.07 -7.70
CA LEU A 238 -9.85 35.32 -7.03
C LEU A 238 -9.49 36.54 -7.87
N TYR A 239 -8.25 36.61 -8.38
CA TYR A 239 -7.79 37.71 -9.23
C TYR A 239 -8.70 37.93 -10.45
N PHE A 240 -9.06 36.85 -11.15
CA PHE A 240 -9.95 36.91 -12.32
C PHE A 240 -11.45 36.85 -11.97
N GLN A 241 -11.79 36.89 -10.68
CA GLN A 241 -13.15 36.86 -10.15
C GLN A 241 -13.99 35.69 -10.72
N TRP A 242 -13.39 34.50 -10.85
CA TRP A 242 -14.06 33.32 -11.42
C TRP A 242 -15.36 32.98 -10.68
N LEU A 243 -15.37 33.09 -9.35
CA LEU A 243 -16.56 32.86 -8.53
C LEU A 243 -17.70 33.81 -8.91
N LYS A 244 -17.42 35.12 -9.05
CA LYS A 244 -18.41 36.13 -9.46
C LYS A 244 -18.96 35.81 -10.85
N LYS A 245 -18.09 35.48 -11.81
CA LYS A 245 -18.50 35.10 -13.17
C LYS A 245 -19.42 33.88 -13.16
N LEU A 246 -19.11 32.88 -12.34
CA LEU A 246 -19.91 31.67 -12.19
C LEU A 246 -21.29 31.98 -11.58
N VAL A 247 -21.35 32.76 -10.50
CA VAL A 247 -22.62 33.16 -9.86
C VAL A 247 -23.50 33.95 -10.82
N ASN A 248 -22.95 34.97 -11.48
CA ASN A 248 -23.69 35.77 -12.46
C ASN A 248 -24.19 34.92 -13.64
N GLY A 249 -23.38 33.95 -14.10
CA GLY A 249 -23.78 33.01 -15.15
C GLY A 249 -24.95 32.11 -14.75
N LEU A 250 -24.94 31.60 -13.50
CA LEU A 250 -26.06 30.80 -12.97
C LEU A 250 -27.34 31.63 -12.79
N GLU A 251 -27.22 32.88 -12.34
CA GLU A 251 -28.38 33.79 -12.24
C GLU A 251 -28.99 34.09 -13.60
N ALA A 252 -28.16 34.35 -14.62
CA ALA A 252 -28.62 34.57 -15.99
C ALA A 252 -29.33 33.33 -16.55
N TYR A 253 -28.78 32.14 -16.33
CA TYR A 253 -29.39 30.87 -16.74
C TYR A 253 -30.74 30.61 -16.06
N ARG A 254 -30.86 30.86 -14.74
CA ARG A 254 -32.13 30.74 -14.01
C ARG A 254 -33.19 31.71 -14.52
N LYS A 255 -32.83 32.98 -14.78
CA LYS A 255 -33.77 33.98 -15.31
C LYS A 255 -34.30 33.64 -16.70
N TYR A 256 -33.49 33.01 -17.55
CA TYR A 256 -33.95 32.54 -18.85
C TYR A 256 -34.91 31.36 -18.75
N ARG A 257 -34.64 30.39 -17.87
CA ARG A 257 -35.47 29.18 -17.72
C ARG A 257 -36.80 29.41 -16.97
N SER A 258 -36.99 30.53 -16.27
CA SER A 258 -38.26 30.88 -15.61
C SER A 258 -39.21 31.69 -16.52
N LYS A 259 -38.78 32.03 -17.74
CA LYS A 259 -39.57 32.77 -18.72
C LYS A 259 -40.19 31.87 -19.81
N ASP A 260 -39.84 30.59 -19.82
CA ASP A 260 -40.51 29.51 -20.56
C ASP A 260 -41.40 28.71 -19.59
#